data_AF-A0A354GHD2-F1
#
_entry.id   AF-A0A354GHD2-F1
#
_cell.length_a   1.000
_cell.length_b   1.000
_cell.length_c   1.000
_cell.angle_alpha   90.00
_cell.angle_beta   90.00
_cell.angle_gamma   90.00
#
_symmetry.space_group_name_H-M   'P 1'
#
loop_
_entity.id
_entity.type
_entity.pdbx_description
1 polymer ?
#
loop_
_entity_poly.entity_id
_entity_poly.type
_entity_poly.pdbx_seq_one_letter_code
_entity_poly.pdbx_strand_id
1 'polypeptide(L)'
;MPVYQDYEIRINLNELIEKRIPCCDLLHPDHCLTEKQIAEIAHDIRMDLNLHDVFKQVDQHIMRYVEAAKIDNSTHWVEPQLPDLDRDLRDEEGISFM
;
A
#
# COMPACT_ATOMS: atom_id res chain seq x y z
N MET A 1 27.05 -5.66 -17.35
CA MET A 1 25.98 -5.77 -16.34
C MET A 1 24.72 -5.21 -16.97
N PRO A 2 23.57 -5.90 -16.89
CA PRO A 2 22.31 -5.33 -17.36
C PRO A 2 22.02 -4.05 -16.55
N VAL A 3 21.69 -2.96 -17.24
CA VAL A 3 21.24 -1.72 -16.62
C VAL A 3 19.72 -1.80 -16.59
N TYR A 4 19.17 -2.03 -15.40
CA TYR A 4 17.73 -1.99 -15.20
C TYR A 4 17.28 -0.53 -15.08
N GLN A 5 16.06 -0.22 -15.54
CA GLN A 5 15.42 1.05 -15.24
C GLN A 5 14.86 0.98 -13.82
N ASP A 6 15.17 2.00 -13.02
CA ASP A 6 14.56 2.15 -11.71
C ASP A 6 13.13 2.69 -11.87
N TYR A 7 12.18 2.06 -11.18
CA TYR A 7 10.79 2.49 -11.11
C TYR A 7 10.45 2.91 -9.68
N GLU A 8 9.86 4.10 -9.51
CA GLU A 8 9.47 4.65 -8.21
C GLU A 8 7.97 5.00 -8.21
N ILE A 9 7.26 4.63 -7.15
CA ILE A 9 5.88 5.05 -6.89
C ILE A 9 5.91 6.11 -5.79
N ARG A 10 5.41 7.31 -6.08
CA ARG A 10 5.37 8.44 -5.13
C ARG A 10 3.93 8.73 -4.75
N ILE A 11 3.64 8.72 -3.44
CA ILE A 11 2.32 9.08 -2.89
C ILE A 11 2.48 10.39 -2.11
N ASN A 12 1.68 11.40 -2.47
CA ASN A 12 1.64 12.67 -1.75
C ASN A 12 0.54 12.63 -0.68
N LEU A 13 0.93 12.42 0.58
CA LEU A 13 0.00 12.32 1.70
C LEU A 13 -0.74 13.64 1.97
N ASN A 14 -0.09 14.79 1.80
CA ASN A 14 -0.70 16.09 2.07
C ASN A 14 -1.87 16.37 1.14
N GLU A 15 -1.69 16.11 -0.17
CA GLU A 15 -2.76 16.29 -1.16
C GLU A 15 -3.95 15.36 -0.88
N LEU A 16 -3.70 14.14 -0.39
CA LEU A 16 -4.76 13.21 -0.01
C LEU A 16 -5.54 13.70 1.22
N ILE A 17 -4.85 14.27 2.20
CA ILE A 17 -5.47 14.86 3.40
C ILE A 17 -6.33 16.05 3.00
N GLU A 18 -5.81 16.96 2.18
CA GLU A 18 -6.51 18.17 1.71
C GLU A 18 -7.74 17.85 0.84
N LYS A 19 -7.70 16.77 0.05
CA LYS A 19 -8.90 16.31 -0.70
C LYS A 19 -10.00 15.78 0.22
N ARG A 20 -9.65 15.32 1.41
CA ARG A 20 -10.58 14.63 2.32
C ARG A 20 -11.07 15.52 3.45
N ILE A 21 -10.32 16.54 3.82
CA ILE A 21 -10.66 17.50 4.86
C ILE A 21 -10.69 18.89 4.21
N PRO A 22 -11.85 19.58 4.21
CA PRO A 22 -11.97 20.86 3.53
C PRO A 22 -11.02 21.90 4.14
N CYS A 23 -10.09 22.39 3.34
CA CYS A 23 -9.30 23.57 3.65
C CYS A 23 -10.12 24.83 3.32
N CYS A 24 -10.64 25.49 4.35
CA CYS A 24 -11.29 26.81 4.32
C CYS A 24 -12.61 26.92 3.53
N ASP A 25 -13.73 26.81 4.25
CA ASP A 25 -14.93 27.57 3.90
C ASP A 25 -14.85 28.94 4.61
N LEU A 26 -14.96 30.04 3.85
CA LEU A 26 -14.82 31.43 4.34
C LEU A 26 -15.80 31.78 5.48
N LEU A 27 -16.79 30.94 5.74
CA LEU A 27 -17.87 31.12 6.72
C LEU A 27 -17.63 30.44 8.08
N HIS A 28 -16.66 29.50 8.20
CA HIS A 28 -16.42 28.76 9.44
C HIS A 28 -14.91 28.51 9.69
N PRO A 29 -14.22 29.43 10.39
CA PRO A 29 -12.78 29.30 10.72
C PRO A 29 -12.47 28.11 11.67
N ASP A 30 -13.50 27.51 12.26
CA ASP A 30 -13.41 26.42 13.24
C ASP A 30 -13.21 25.04 12.59
N HIS A 31 -13.34 24.95 11.26
CA HIS A 31 -13.38 23.67 10.52
C HIS A 31 -12.12 23.37 9.69
N CYS A 32 -11.06 24.17 9.82
CA CYS A 32 -9.86 24.05 9.00
C CYS A 32 -8.69 23.45 9.79
N LEU A 33 -7.96 22.51 9.16
CA LEU A 33 -6.69 22.04 9.70
C LEU A 33 -5.59 23.08 9.44
N THR A 34 -4.76 23.28 10.45
CA THR A 34 -3.49 24.01 10.30
C THR A 34 -2.46 23.15 9.57
N GLU A 35 -1.47 23.79 8.94
CA GLU A 35 -0.34 23.07 8.30
C GLU A 35 0.35 22.09 9.25
N LYS A 36 0.43 22.43 10.55
CA LYS A 36 0.99 21.57 11.59
C LYS A 36 0.18 20.29 11.76
N GLN A 37 -1.15 20.40 11.80
CA GLN A 37 -2.04 19.24 11.92
C GLN A 37 -2.01 18.37 10.67
N ILE A 38 -1.89 18.96 9.47
CA ILE A 38 -1.72 18.19 8.23
C ILE A 38 -0.39 17.41 8.29
N ALA A 39 0.69 18.04 8.74
CA ALA A 39 1.99 17.39 8.90
C ALA A 39 1.97 16.27 9.95
N GLU A 40 1.26 16.45 11.07
CA GLU A 40 1.05 15.43 12.11
C GLU A 40 0.30 14.21 11.53
N ILE A 41 -0.83 14.44 10.86
CA ILE A 41 -1.61 13.36 10.22
C ILE A 41 -0.77 12.63 9.17
N ALA A 42 -0.01 13.36 8.35
CA ALA A 42 0.87 12.76 7.34
C ALA A 42 1.99 11.92 7.98
N HIS A 43 2.50 12.34 9.14
CA HIS A 43 3.49 11.58 9.90
C HIS A 43 2.90 10.27 10.42
N ASP A 44 1.72 10.32 11.04
CA ASP A 44 1.02 9.16 11.58
C ASP A 44 0.70 8.14 10.48
N ILE A 45 0.15 8.60 9.35
CA ILE A 45 -0.11 7.75 8.19
C ILE A 45 1.18 7.06 7.73
N ARG A 46 2.30 7.80 7.66
CA ARG A 46 3.58 7.23 7.24
C ARG A 46 4.09 6.16 8.21
N MET A 47 3.84 6.28 9.51
CA MET A 47 4.26 5.29 10.50
C MET A 47 3.44 4.00 10.42
N ASP A 48 2.15 4.10 10.12
CA ASP A 48 1.22 2.97 10.12
C ASP A 48 0.91 2.42 8.72
N LEU A 49 1.47 2.99 7.66
CA LEU A 49 1.18 2.58 6.28
C LEU A 49 1.68 1.16 6.02
N ASN A 50 0.73 0.23 5.87
CA ASN A 50 1.00 -1.11 5.41
C ASN A 50 0.98 -1.18 3.88
N LEU A 51 2.08 -1.61 3.28
CA LEU A 51 2.25 -1.75 1.83
C LEU A 51 2.06 -3.20 1.32
N HIS A 52 1.62 -4.11 2.17
CA HIS A 52 1.45 -5.55 1.85
C HIS A 52 0.66 -5.78 0.57
N ASP A 53 -0.48 -5.11 0.39
CA ASP A 53 -1.30 -5.26 -0.82
C ASP A 53 -0.57 -4.85 -2.10
N VAL A 54 0.30 -3.84 -2.01
CA VAL A 54 1.12 -3.39 -3.15
C VAL A 54 2.20 -4.43 -3.44
N PHE A 55 2.87 -4.95 -2.41
CA PHE A 55 3.87 -6.01 -2.57
C PHE A 55 3.23 -7.27 -3.19
N LYS A 56 2.09 -7.71 -2.66
CA LYS A 56 1.33 -8.86 -3.18
C LYS A 56 0.97 -8.68 -4.65
N GLN A 57 0.50 -7.51 -5.05
CA GLN A 57 0.19 -7.23 -6.47
C GLN A 57 1.43 -7.33 -7.36
N VAL A 58 2.55 -6.72 -6.95
CA VAL A 58 3.81 -6.79 -7.70
C VAL A 58 4.28 -8.24 -7.84
N ASP A 59 4.23 -8.99 -6.75
CA ASP A 59 4.66 -10.38 -6.67
C ASP A 59 3.80 -11.30 -7.57
N GLN A 60 2.48 -11.13 -7.54
CA GLN A 60 1.57 -11.82 -8.47
C GLN A 60 1.90 -11.52 -9.95
N HIS A 61 2.25 -10.28 -10.28
CA HIS A 61 2.67 -9.93 -11.63
C HIS A 61 3.98 -10.62 -12.02
N ILE A 62 4.95 -10.70 -11.11
CA ILE A 62 6.21 -11.42 -11.33
C ILE A 62 5.94 -12.90 -11.59
N MET A 63 5.07 -13.55 -10.80
CA MET A 63 4.78 -14.99 -11.00
C MET A 63 4.11 -15.31 -12.31
N ARG A 64 3.20 -14.45 -12.77
CA ARG A 64 2.59 -14.65 -14.09
C ARG A 64 3.65 -14.72 -15.19
N TYR A 65 4.72 -13.92 -15.09
CA TYR A 65 5.83 -14.00 -16.04
C TYR A 65 6.70 -15.24 -15.85
N VAL A 66 7.00 -15.61 -14.61
CA VAL A 66 7.76 -16.82 -14.27
C VAL A 66 7.06 -18.07 -14.81
N GLU A 67 5.76 -18.20 -14.56
CA GLU A 67 4.92 -19.31 -15.02
C GLU A 67 4.84 -19.37 -16.55
N ALA A 68 4.60 -18.22 -17.20
CA ALA A 68 4.54 -18.13 -18.66
C ALA A 68 5.89 -18.50 -19.32
N ALA A 69 7.00 -18.12 -18.69
CA ALA A 69 8.35 -18.43 -19.14
C ALA A 69 8.83 -19.85 -18.74
N LYS A 70 8.05 -20.58 -17.94
CA LYS A 70 8.40 -21.91 -17.38
C LYS A 70 9.74 -21.92 -16.62
N ILE A 71 10.00 -20.86 -15.87
CA ILE A 71 11.20 -20.73 -15.03
C ILE A 71 10.93 -21.46 -13.71
N ASP A 72 11.84 -22.34 -13.31
CA ASP A 72 11.79 -22.94 -11.97
C ASP A 72 12.15 -21.87 -10.93
N ASN A 73 11.16 -21.51 -10.10
CA ASN A 73 11.24 -20.47 -9.09
C ASN A 73 11.00 -21.01 -7.67
N SER A 74 11.02 -22.34 -7.52
CA SER A 74 10.71 -23.06 -6.27
C SER A 74 11.60 -22.68 -5.09
N THR A 75 12.79 -22.14 -5.34
CA THR A 75 13.76 -21.70 -4.33
C THR A 75 13.73 -20.19 -4.03
N HIS A 76 12.92 -19.42 -4.75
CA HIS A 76 12.99 -17.95 -4.76
C HIS A 76 11.69 -17.25 -4.35
N TRP A 77 10.75 -17.97 -3.73
CA TRP A 77 9.45 -17.42 -3.34
C TRP A 77 9.40 -16.86 -1.92
N VAL A 78 8.71 -15.72 -1.75
CA VAL A 78 8.93 -14.72 -0.68
C VAL A 78 7.75 -14.57 0.30
N GLU A 79 6.57 -15.13 0.00
CA GLU A 79 5.36 -14.95 0.85
C GLU A 79 5.48 -15.39 2.32
N PRO A 80 6.17 -16.49 2.73
CA PRO A 80 6.08 -16.99 4.11
C PRO A 80 6.67 -16.09 5.21
N GLN A 81 7.35 -14.99 4.87
CA GLN A 81 8.04 -14.11 5.83
C GLN A 81 7.41 -12.72 5.98
N LEU A 82 6.27 -12.45 5.31
CA LEU A 82 5.56 -11.20 5.53
C LEU A 82 4.88 -11.22 6.91
N PRO A 83 5.11 -10.22 7.77
CA PRO A 83 4.64 -10.22 9.17
C PRO A 83 3.11 -10.22 9.31
N ASP A 84 2.38 -10.03 8.23
CA ASP A 84 0.92 -9.93 8.14
C ASP A 84 0.29 -10.94 7.16
N LEU A 85 1.00 -12.02 6.81
CA LEU A 85 0.48 -13.12 5.99
C LEU A 85 -0.85 -13.69 6.52
N ASP A 86 -1.00 -13.71 7.85
CA ASP A 86 -2.22 -14.15 8.54
C ASP A 86 -3.45 -13.26 8.27
N ARG A 87 -3.28 -12.04 7.74
CA ARG A 87 -4.40 -11.14 7.39
C ARG A 87 -5.21 -11.74 6.24
N ASP A 88 -4.52 -12.21 5.21
CA ASP A 88 -5.14 -12.73 4.00
C ASP A 88 -5.63 -14.18 4.15
N LEU A 89 -5.02 -14.96 5.05
CA LEU A 89 -5.47 -16.33 5.37
C LEU A 89 -6.82 -16.36 6.10
N ARG A 90 -7.18 -15.29 6.83
CA ARG A 90 -8.46 -15.21 7.57
C ARG A 90 -9.66 -14.88 6.69
N ASP A 91 -9.46 -14.18 5.57
CA ASP A 91 -10.54 -13.83 4.66
C ASP A 91 -10.97 -15.01 3.76
N GLU A 92 -10.09 -16.01 3.56
CA GLU A 92 -10.42 -17.22 2.79
C GLU A 92 -11.28 -18.24 3.58
N GLU A 93 -11.29 -18.18 4.91
CA GLU A 93 -12.14 -19.06 5.75
C GLU A 93 -13.58 -18.53 5.96
N GLY A 94 -13.91 -17.34 5.41
CA GLY A 94 -15.12 -16.58 5.75
C GLY A 94 -16.37 -16.83 4.91
N ILE A 95 -16.34 -17.70 3.88
CA ILE A 95 -17.52 -17.99 3.06
C ILE A 95 -17.79 -19.50 3.04
N SER A 96 -18.27 -20.02 4.18
CA SER A 96 -19.04 -21.26 4.21
C SER A 96 -20.52 -20.90 4.11
N PHE A 97 -21.08 -20.97 2.90
CA PHE A 97 -22.53 -20.99 2.73
C PHE A 97 -23.03 -22.37 3.17
N MET A 98 -23.38 -22.49 4.46
CA MET A 98 -24.17 -23.60 4.98
C MET A 98 -25.51 -23.06 5.50
#